data_AF-A0A1V4U6A3-F1
#
_entry.id   AF-A0A1V4U6A3-F1
#
_cell.length_a   1.000
_cell.length_b   1.000
_cell.length_c   1.000
_cell.angle_alpha   90.00
_cell.angle_beta   90.00
_cell.angle_gamma   90.00
#
_symmetry.space_group_name_H-M   'P 1'
#
loop_
_entity.id
_entity.type
_entity.pdbx_description
1 polymer ?
#
loop_
_entity_poly.entity_id
_entity_poly.type
_entity_poly.pdbx_seq_one_letter_code
_entity_poly.pdbx_strand_id
1 'polypeptide(L)'
;MTDTFEGVIRELKAKRKEERWKNYDTWKRSCCCPDCPSYNECASGGRELLYCILGMSIQCVREDRHCICKECPLYSTLGLSGKDFCMKGSEAAIRYERSVE
;
A
#
# COMPACT_ATOMS: atom_id res chain seq x y z
N MET A 1 -8.23 0.89 -22.38
CA MET A 1 -6.91 0.64 -21.76
C MET A 1 -7.16 0.27 -20.32
N THR A 2 -6.67 -0.87 -19.84
CA THR A 2 -6.81 -1.26 -18.42
C THR A 2 -5.90 -0.37 -17.59
N ASP A 3 -6.42 0.18 -16.50
CA ASP A 3 -5.64 0.96 -15.54
C ASP A 3 -4.49 0.11 -14.96
N THR A 4 -3.33 0.73 -14.72
CA THR A 4 -2.11 0.02 -14.28
C THR A 4 -2.33 -0.75 -12.99
N PHE A 5 -3.00 -0.14 -12.01
CA PHE A 5 -3.26 -0.79 -10.73
C PHE A 5 -4.22 -1.97 -10.91
N GLU A 6 -5.29 -1.82 -11.69
CA GLU A 6 -6.20 -2.92 -12.00
C GLU A 6 -5.49 -4.10 -12.67
N GLY A 7 -4.57 -3.81 -13.60
CA GLY A 7 -3.73 -4.82 -14.24
C GLY A 7 -2.87 -5.59 -13.22
N VAL A 8 -2.16 -4.85 -12.35
CA VAL A 8 -1.34 -5.43 -11.28
C VAL A 8 -2.17 -6.32 -10.35
N ILE A 9 -3.33 -5.85 -9.89
CA ILE A 9 -4.21 -6.62 -9.00
C ILE A 9 -4.75 -7.88 -9.70
N ARG A 10 -5.10 -7.78 -10.99
CA ARG A 10 -5.55 -8.95 -11.77
C ARG A 10 -4.45 -10.00 -11.87
N GLU A 11 -3.22 -9.58 -12.17
CA GLU A 11 -2.06 -10.48 -12.23
C GLU A 11 -1.75 -11.12 -10.88
N LEU A 12 -1.81 -10.35 -9.79
CA LEU A 12 -1.66 -10.89 -8.45
C LEU A 12 -2.73 -11.94 -8.15
N LYS A 13 -4.02 -11.64 -8.40
CA LYS A 13 -5.12 -12.57 -8.12
C LYS A 13 -5.03 -13.86 -8.93
N ALA A 14 -4.45 -13.83 -10.12
CA ALA A 14 -4.24 -15.00 -10.95
C ALA A 14 -3.10 -15.93 -10.45
N LYS A 15 -2.20 -15.41 -9.59
CA LYS A 15 -1.06 -16.17 -9.05
C LYS A 15 -1.44 -17.02 -7.84
N ARG A 16 -0.69 -18.11 -7.63
CA ARG A 16 -0.79 -18.91 -6.40
C ARG A 16 -0.36 -18.10 -5.18
N LYS A 17 -0.73 -18.57 -3.99
CA LYS A 17 -0.46 -17.86 -2.72
C LYS A 17 1.05 -17.61 -2.53
N GLU A 18 1.87 -18.59 -2.85
CA GLU A 18 3.33 -18.54 -2.68
C GLU A 18 3.96 -17.50 -3.61
N GLU A 19 3.49 -17.43 -4.86
CA GLU A 19 3.96 -16.45 -5.83
C GLU A 19 3.50 -15.03 -5.48
N ARG A 20 2.24 -14.87 -5.05
CA ARG A 20 1.74 -13.59 -4.52
C ARG A 20 2.60 -13.09 -3.37
N TRP A 21 3.03 -13.99 -2.48
CA TRP A 21 3.89 -13.61 -1.35
C TRP A 21 5.27 -13.11 -1.80
N LYS A 22 5.88 -13.74 -2.83
CA LYS A 22 7.15 -13.26 -3.41
C LYS A 22 7.04 -11.85 -4.00
N ASN A 23 5.91 -11.52 -4.63
CA ASN A 23 5.63 -10.16 -5.07
C ASN A 23 5.60 -9.18 -3.90
N TYR A 24 4.90 -9.51 -2.81
CA TYR A 24 4.87 -8.66 -1.61
C TYR A 24 6.25 -8.48 -1.00
N ASP A 25 7.05 -9.54 -0.89
CA ASP A 25 8.41 -9.44 -0.35
C ASP A 25 9.32 -8.57 -1.23
N THR A 26 9.14 -8.63 -2.55
CA THR A 26 9.85 -7.75 -3.49
C THR A 26 9.46 -6.29 -3.27
N TRP A 27 8.15 -6.00 -3.18
CA TRP A 27 7.69 -4.64 -2.95
C TRP A 27 8.06 -4.09 -1.58
N LYS A 28 8.04 -4.91 -0.52
CA LYS A 28 8.48 -4.50 0.82
C LYS A 28 9.90 -3.95 0.81
N ARG A 29 10.80 -4.51 0.00
CA ARG A 29 12.19 -4.04 -0.14
C ARG A 29 12.32 -2.68 -0.81
N SER A 30 11.34 -2.29 -1.63
CA SER A 30 11.30 -0.98 -2.32
C SER A 30 10.36 0.02 -1.64
N CYS A 31 9.76 -0.36 -0.51
CA CYS A 31 8.77 0.44 0.18
C CYS A 31 9.46 1.48 1.08
N CYS A 32 9.12 2.77 0.90
CA CYS A 32 9.66 3.86 1.74
C CYS A 32 8.83 4.11 3.01
N CYS A 33 7.90 3.23 3.37
CA CYS A 33 7.12 3.39 4.62
C CYS A 33 8.01 3.57 5.86
N PRO A 34 9.15 2.87 6.02
CA PRO A 34 10.05 3.11 7.15
C PRO A 34 10.57 4.55 7.29
N ASP A 35 10.64 5.29 6.17
CA ASP A 35 11.09 6.68 6.13
C ASP A 35 9.95 7.69 6.32
N CYS A 36 8.69 7.22 6.35
CA CYS A 36 7.53 8.07 6.44
C CYS A 36 7.37 8.64 7.87
N PRO A 37 7.13 9.95 8.06
CA PRO A 37 6.91 10.54 9.38
C PRO A 37 5.76 9.92 10.19
N SER A 38 4.77 9.37 9.50
CA SER A 38 3.62 8.69 10.13
C SER A 38 3.92 7.24 10.53
N TYR A 39 5.06 6.66 10.10
CA TYR A 39 5.47 5.31 10.46
C TYR A 39 6.20 5.31 11.81
N ASN A 40 5.62 4.62 12.80
CA ASN A 40 6.09 4.65 14.18
C ASN A 40 6.70 3.32 14.64
N GLU A 41 7.20 3.30 15.87
CA GLU A 41 7.86 2.13 16.46
C GLU A 41 6.96 0.89 16.53
N CYS A 42 5.64 1.08 16.74
CA CYS A 42 4.66 -0.01 16.71
C CYS A 42 4.62 -0.67 15.33
N ALA A 43 4.49 0.13 14.27
CA ALA A 43 4.49 -0.35 12.90
C ALA A 43 5.83 -1.01 12.54
N SER A 44 6.94 -0.44 13.03
CA SER A 44 8.29 -1.00 12.87
C SER A 44 8.44 -2.37 13.53
N GLY A 45 8.02 -2.50 14.79
CA GLY A 45 8.05 -3.77 15.53
C GLY A 45 7.15 -4.84 14.89
N GLY A 46 5.98 -4.44 14.37
CA GLY A 46 5.08 -5.31 13.63
C GLY A 46 5.51 -5.59 12.18
N ARG A 47 6.50 -4.87 11.66
CA ARG A 47 6.89 -4.85 10.23
C ARG A 47 5.68 -4.59 9.31
N GLU A 48 4.81 -3.69 9.72
CA GLU A 48 3.61 -3.28 8.98
C GLU A 48 4.00 -2.45 7.75
N LEU A 49 4.08 -3.07 6.58
CA LEU A 49 4.47 -2.41 5.33
C LEU A 49 3.42 -2.59 4.25
N LEU A 50 3.60 -1.90 3.12
CA LEU A 50 2.73 -2.01 1.94
C LEU A 50 1.25 -1.71 2.21
N TYR A 51 0.97 -0.68 3.02
CA TYR A 51 -0.42 -0.30 3.30
C TYR A 51 -1.25 -0.04 2.03
N CYS A 52 -0.60 0.47 0.97
CA CYS A 52 -1.20 0.71 -0.34
C CYS A 52 -1.78 -0.55 -1.01
N ILE A 53 -1.32 -1.74 -0.61
CA ILE A 53 -1.77 -3.03 -1.14
C ILE A 53 -2.49 -3.86 -0.07
N LEU A 54 -1.88 -3.98 1.10
CA LEU A 54 -2.33 -4.90 2.15
C LEU A 54 -3.46 -4.36 3.01
N GLY A 55 -3.65 -3.04 3.06
CA GLY A 55 -4.66 -2.36 3.86
C GLY A 55 -4.07 -1.41 4.90
N MET A 56 -4.93 -0.72 5.64
CA MET A 56 -4.52 0.25 6.67
C MET A 56 -3.91 -0.41 7.92
N SER A 57 -3.23 0.38 8.73
CA SER A 57 -2.82 -0.01 10.07
C SER A 57 -4.07 -0.11 10.96
N ILE A 58 -4.22 -1.22 11.67
CA ILE A 58 -5.36 -1.42 12.59
C ILE A 58 -5.05 -0.82 13.97
N GLN A 59 -3.79 -0.83 14.39
CA GLN A 59 -3.40 -0.49 15.75
C GLN A 59 -2.34 0.60 15.84
N CYS A 60 -1.37 0.63 14.92
CA CYS A 60 -0.16 1.42 15.10
C CYS A 60 -0.28 2.86 14.61
N VAL A 61 -0.68 3.07 13.35
CA VAL A 61 -0.68 4.41 12.73
C VAL A 61 -2.07 5.04 12.82
N ARG A 62 -2.24 5.99 13.77
CA ARG A 62 -3.52 6.67 14.04
C ARG A 62 -3.47 8.19 13.89
N GLU A 63 -2.29 8.75 13.70
CA GLU A 63 -2.05 10.18 13.56
C GLU A 63 -1.41 10.47 12.21
N ASP A 64 -1.92 11.48 11.51
CA ASP A 64 -1.27 12.00 10.30
C ASP A 64 -0.13 12.94 10.71
N ARG A 65 1.10 12.49 10.50
CA ARG A 65 2.31 13.27 10.75
C ARG A 65 2.98 13.75 9.47
N HIS A 66 2.26 13.73 8.34
CA HIS A 66 2.72 13.84 6.95
C HIS A 66 2.90 12.47 6.27
N CYS A 67 2.41 12.38 5.02
CA CYS A 67 2.56 11.21 4.14
C CYS A 67 3.42 11.57 2.92
N ILE A 68 4.47 10.77 2.74
CA ILE A 68 5.39 10.81 1.59
C ILE A 68 5.01 9.77 0.53
N CYS A 69 3.78 9.25 0.57
CA CYS A 69 3.40 8.07 -0.19
C CYS A 69 3.55 8.26 -1.72
N LYS A 70 3.39 9.48 -2.22
CA LYS A 70 3.57 9.85 -3.64
C LYS A 70 5.03 9.80 -4.11
N GLU A 71 5.98 9.88 -3.19
CA GLU A 71 7.42 9.81 -3.45
C GLU A 71 7.93 8.36 -3.43
N CYS A 72 7.10 7.43 -2.92
CA CYS A 72 7.43 6.01 -2.88
C CYS A 72 7.65 5.46 -4.30
N PRO A 73 8.74 4.71 -4.57
CA PRO A 73 8.96 4.08 -5.88
C PRO A 73 7.81 3.18 -6.34
N LEU A 74 7.08 2.61 -5.39
CA LEU A 74 5.90 1.79 -5.68
C LEU A 74 4.71 2.59 -6.17
N TYR A 75 4.65 3.90 -5.92
CA TYR A 75 3.51 4.74 -6.26
C TYR A 75 3.25 4.74 -7.77
N SER A 76 4.27 5.09 -8.55
CA SER A 76 4.23 5.04 -10.00
C SER A 76 4.22 3.61 -10.52
N THR A 77 5.05 2.73 -9.96
CA THR A 77 5.18 1.33 -10.39
C THR A 77 3.85 0.57 -10.34
N LEU A 78 3.05 0.80 -9.30
CA LEU A 78 1.78 0.11 -9.08
C LEU A 78 0.57 0.89 -9.59
N GLY A 79 0.74 2.08 -10.16
CA GLY A 79 -0.37 2.92 -10.63
C GLY A 79 -1.25 3.44 -9.50
N LEU A 80 -0.66 3.76 -8.34
CA LEU A 80 -1.41 4.28 -7.19
C LEU A 80 -1.92 5.70 -7.46
N SER A 81 -3.08 6.03 -6.91
CA SER A 81 -3.73 7.35 -7.03
C SER A 81 -4.18 7.92 -5.68
N GLY A 82 -4.24 7.08 -4.65
CA GLY A 82 -4.57 7.45 -3.29
C GLY A 82 -3.41 8.10 -2.54
N LYS A 83 -3.61 8.31 -1.24
CA LYS A 83 -2.59 8.71 -0.26
C LYS A 83 -3.06 8.29 1.13
N ASP A 84 -2.19 8.43 2.12
CA ASP A 84 -2.50 8.16 3.52
C ASP A 84 -2.98 6.71 3.75
N PHE A 85 -2.46 5.76 2.96
CA PHE A 85 -2.92 4.37 2.93
C PHE A 85 -2.89 3.67 4.30
N CYS A 86 -1.94 4.05 5.15
CA CYS A 86 -1.84 3.56 6.52
C CYS A 86 -3.05 3.89 7.40
N MET A 87 -3.86 4.88 7.01
CA MET A 87 -5.05 5.32 7.76
C MET A 87 -6.35 5.18 6.94
N LYS A 88 -6.28 5.35 5.61
CA LYS A 88 -7.46 5.38 4.71
C LYS A 88 -7.74 4.06 3.99
N GLY A 89 -6.92 3.04 4.21
CA GLY A 89 -7.06 1.75 3.53
C GLY A 89 -6.15 1.63 2.30
N SER A 90 -6.18 0.46 1.67
CA SER A 90 -5.40 0.19 0.46
C SER A 90 -5.94 1.00 -0.72
N GLU A 91 -5.16 1.08 -1.81
CA GLU A 91 -5.60 1.73 -3.05
C GLU A 91 -6.92 1.13 -3.57
N ALA A 92 -7.13 -0.18 -3.41
CA ALA A 92 -8.38 -0.82 -3.78
C ALA A 92 -9.57 -0.34 -2.94
N ALA A 93 -9.38 -0.16 -1.63
CA ALA A 93 -10.41 0.36 -0.74
C ALA A 93 -10.77 1.82 -1.09
N ILE A 94 -9.75 2.68 -1.22
CA ILE A 94 -9.92 4.09 -1.57
C ILE A 94 -10.62 4.25 -2.92
N ARG A 95 -10.26 3.45 -3.93
CA ARG A 95 -10.90 3.48 -5.25
C ARG A 95 -12.35 3.01 -5.19
N TYR A 96 -12.65 1.99 -4.38
CA TYR A 96 -14.01 1.54 -4.17
C TYR A 96 -14.87 2.63 -3.52
N GLU A 97 -14.37 3.28 -2.47
CA GLU A 97 -15.04 4.40 -1.82
C GLU A 97 -15.36 5.54 -2.81
N ARG A 98 -14.38 5.95 -3.63
CA ARG A 98 -14.60 6.97 -4.68
C ARG A 98 -15.60 6.57 -5.77
N SER A 99 -15.83 5.28 -5.98
CA SER A 99 -16.76 4.79 -7.01
C SER A 99 -18.22 4.79 -6.54
N VAL A 100 -18.46 4.95 -5.24
CA VAL A 100 -19.79 4.96 -4.63
C VAL A 100 -20.23 6.35 -4.14
N GLU A 101 -19.36 7.35 -4.27
CA GLU A 101 -19.66 8.79 -4.10
C GLU A 101 -20.33 9.37 -5.36
#